data_AF-A0AAN8VIP2-F1
#
_entry.id   AF-A0AAN8VIP2-F1
#
_cell.length_a   1.000
_cell.length_b   1.000
_cell.length_c   1.000
_cell.angle_alpha   90.00
_cell.angle_beta   90.00
_cell.angle_gamma   90.00
#
_symmetry.space_group_name_H-M   'P 1'
#
loop_
_entity.id
_entity.type
_entity.pdbx_description
1 polymer ?
#
loop_
_entity_poly.entity_id
_entity_poly.type
_entity_poly.pdbx_seq_one_letter_code
_entity_poly.pdbx_strand_id
1 'polypeptide(L)'
;MRDVTSPCCKTVKETGLCIRGQAEPPCHGLEMSYYFWDGFHPSQTAYSEIADSCIKNSAFCTPLSIDDLLPDGGRCVDFSSTSSVQQ
;
A
#
# COMPACT_ATOMS: atom_id res chain seq x y z
N MET A 1 -6.83 -6.10 -9.26
CA MET A 1 -8.16 -6.21 -8.62
C MET A 1 -9.19 -6.76 -9.59
N ARG A 2 -10.24 -7.40 -9.07
CA ARG A 2 -11.40 -7.90 -9.82
C ARG A 2 -12.72 -7.32 -9.32
N ASP A 3 -12.87 -7.11 -8.01
CA ASP A 3 -14.05 -6.45 -7.43
C ASP A 3 -13.65 -5.11 -6.81
N VAL A 4 -14.28 -4.04 -7.28
CA VAL A 4 -14.07 -2.65 -6.84
C VAL A 4 -15.32 -2.08 -6.16
N THR A 5 -16.34 -2.90 -5.93
CA THR A 5 -17.66 -2.48 -5.45
C THR A 5 -18.03 -3.12 -4.12
N SER A 6 -17.58 -4.35 -3.87
CA SER A 6 -17.86 -5.08 -2.65
C SER A 6 -16.66 -5.05 -1.70
N PRO A 7 -16.88 -4.98 -0.37
CA PRO A 7 -15.83 -5.20 0.60
C PRO A 7 -15.57 -6.70 0.82
N CYS A 8 -14.30 -7.09 1.00
CA CYS A 8 -13.95 -8.46 1.38
C CYS A 8 -14.47 -8.82 2.79
N CYS A 9 -14.33 -7.89 3.74
CA CYS A 9 -14.78 -8.00 5.12
C CYS A 9 -16.07 -7.19 5.33
N LYS A 10 -17.13 -7.88 5.77
CA LYS A 10 -18.35 -7.22 6.26
C LYS A 10 -18.14 -6.80 7.70
N THR A 11 -18.46 -5.55 8.01
CA THR A 11 -18.22 -4.95 9.33
C THR A 11 -19.48 -4.83 10.17
N VAL A 12 -19.30 -4.86 11.49
CA VAL A 12 -20.34 -4.47 12.46
C VAL A 12 -20.44 -2.95 12.46
N LYS A 13 -21.64 -2.40 12.30
CA LYS A 13 -21.85 -0.96 12.09
C LYS A 13 -21.31 -0.11 13.26
N GLU A 14 -21.45 -0.61 14.48
CA GLU A 14 -21.08 0.10 15.71
C GLU A 14 -19.57 0.16 15.95
N THR A 15 -18.83 -0.88 15.52
CA THR A 15 -17.40 -1.00 15.81
C THR A 15 -16.51 -0.79 14.59
N GLY A 16 -17.07 -0.90 13.37
CA GLY A 16 -16.30 -0.93 12.14
C GLY A 16 -15.42 -2.18 11.98
N LEU A 17 -15.51 -3.16 12.90
CA LEU A 17 -14.69 -4.36 12.86
C LEU A 17 -15.37 -5.47 12.06
N CYS A 18 -14.57 -6.35 11.46
CA CYS A 18 -15.07 -7.54 10.77
C CYS A 18 -15.95 -8.39 11.68
N ILE A 19 -17.09 -8.83 11.14
CA ILE A 19 -18.00 -9.74 11.84
C ILE A 19 -17.25 -11.05 12.14
N ARG A 20 -17.16 -11.41 13.42
CA ARG A 20 -16.50 -12.63 13.89
C ARG A 20 -17.44 -13.84 13.79
N GLY A 21 -16.86 -15.03 13.64
CA GLY A 21 -17.60 -16.29 13.70
C GLY A 21 -18.56 -16.54 12.54
N GLN A 22 -18.35 -15.87 11.40
CA GLN A 22 -19.10 -16.19 10.18
C GLN A 22 -18.73 -17.59 9.71
N ALA A 23 -19.71 -18.30 9.14
CA ALA A 23 -19.52 -19.64 8.58
C ALA A 23 -18.43 -19.66 7.50
N GLU A 24 -18.24 -18.52 6.82
CA GLU A 24 -17.24 -18.34 5.78
C GLU A 24 -16.21 -17.27 6.18
N PRO A 25 -14.91 -17.50 5.92
CA PRO A 25 -13.88 -16.49 6.12
C PRO A 25 -14.06 -15.32 5.13
N PRO A 26 -13.60 -14.10 5.47
CA PRO A 26 -13.65 -12.95 4.57
C PRO A 26 -13.13 -13.31 3.18
N CYS A 27 -13.99 -13.15 2.18
CA CYS A 27 -13.72 -13.38 0.76
C CYS A 27 -12.95 -14.68 0.37
N HIS A 28 -13.05 -15.76 1.16
CA HIS A 28 -12.55 -17.12 0.85
C HIS A 28 -11.11 -17.22 0.28
N GLY A 29 -10.14 -16.48 0.81
CA GLY A 29 -8.76 -16.52 0.30
C GLY A 29 -8.55 -15.71 -0.98
N LEU A 30 -9.51 -14.88 -1.36
CA LEU A 30 -9.44 -13.95 -2.49
C LEU A 30 -9.17 -12.52 -2.04
N GLU A 31 -8.56 -12.30 -0.88
CA GLU A 31 -8.32 -10.98 -0.27
C GLU A 31 -7.62 -10.04 -1.25
N MET A 32 -6.69 -10.58 -2.05
CA MET A 32 -5.94 -9.82 -3.05
C MET A 32 -6.76 -9.43 -4.30
N SER A 33 -7.97 -9.99 -4.47
CA SER A 33 -8.86 -9.72 -5.61
C SER A 33 -9.83 -8.56 -5.37
N TYR A 34 -10.05 -8.16 -4.11
CA TYR A 34 -10.94 -7.05 -3.76
C TYR A 34 -10.15 -5.75 -3.62
N TYR A 35 -10.70 -4.66 -4.11
CA TYR A 35 -10.14 -3.32 -3.90
C TYR A 35 -10.35 -2.86 -2.46
N PHE A 36 -11.51 -3.15 -1.89
CA PHE A 36 -11.89 -2.75 -0.55
C PHE A 36 -11.72 -3.90 0.44
N TRP A 37 -11.02 -3.64 1.54
CA TRP A 37 -11.01 -4.54 2.69
C TRP A 37 -12.37 -4.49 3.37
N ASP A 38 -12.81 -3.28 3.76
CA ASP A 38 -14.11 -3.02 4.36
C ASP A 38 -14.83 -1.88 3.64
N GLY A 39 -15.95 -1.39 4.17
CA GLY A 39 -16.72 -0.29 3.55
C GLY A 39 -16.03 1.07 3.49
N PHE A 40 -14.81 1.21 4.01
CA PHE A 40 -14.06 2.46 4.12
C PHE A 40 -12.60 2.32 3.67
N HIS A 41 -11.94 1.22 4.00
CA HIS A 41 -10.51 1.02 3.78
C HIS A 41 -10.22 0.15 2.54
N PRO A 42 -9.22 0.53 1.72
CA PRO A 42 -8.66 -0.35 0.70
C PRO A 42 -8.06 -1.63 1.27
N SER A 43 -7.96 -2.66 0.43
CA SER A 43 -7.24 -3.90 0.75
C SER A 43 -5.73 -3.68 0.78
N GLN A 44 -5.01 -4.62 1.38
CA GLN A 44 -3.54 -4.59 1.40
C GLN A 44 -2.95 -4.46 -0.01
N THR A 45 -3.49 -5.20 -0.98
CA THR A 45 -3.07 -5.09 -2.38
C THR A 45 -3.33 -3.71 -2.94
N ALA A 46 -4.49 -3.11 -2.65
CA ALA A 46 -4.80 -1.78 -3.15
C ALA A 46 -3.84 -0.75 -2.55
N TYR A 47 -3.55 -0.84 -1.26
CA TYR A 47 -2.54 -0.01 -0.61
C TYR A 47 -1.15 -0.20 -1.22
N SER A 48 -0.74 -1.43 -1.57
CA SER A 48 0.54 -1.68 -2.22
C SER A 48 0.64 -0.97 -3.57
N GLU A 49 -0.37 -1.08 -4.42
CA GLU A 49 -0.41 -0.43 -5.74
C GLU A 49 -0.44 1.11 -5.63
N ILE A 50 -1.20 1.63 -4.67
CA ILE A 50 -1.23 3.06 -4.33
C ILE A 50 0.15 3.54 -3.88
N ALA A 51 0.82 2.79 -3.00
CA ALA A 51 2.14 3.12 -2.50
C ALA A 51 3.18 3.06 -3.62
N ASP A 52 3.18 2.02 -4.45
CA ASP A 52 4.05 1.90 -5.62
C ASP A 52 3.89 3.09 -6.58
N SER A 53 2.64 3.49 -6.83
CA SER A 53 2.35 4.66 -7.67
C SER A 53 2.85 5.94 -7.01
N CYS A 54 2.66 6.08 -5.70
CA CYS A 54 3.13 7.23 -4.94
C CYS A 54 4.65 7.39 -4.94
N ILE A 55 5.37 6.26 -4.87
CA ILE A 55 6.83 6.26 -4.87
C ILE A 55 7.38 6.80 -6.20
N LYS A 56 6.76 6.41 -7.32
CA LYS A 56 7.32 6.57 -8.66
C LYS A 56 6.68 7.70 -9.48
N ASN A 57 5.53 8.24 -9.06
CA ASN A 57 4.72 9.13 -9.88
C ASN A 57 4.15 10.33 -9.10
N SER A 58 4.67 11.52 -9.38
CA SER A 58 4.28 12.79 -8.76
C SER A 58 2.90 13.28 -9.18
N ALA A 59 2.34 12.80 -10.29
CA ALA A 59 0.95 13.08 -10.65
C ALA A 59 -0.03 12.33 -9.72
N PHE A 60 0.39 11.17 -9.20
CA PHE A 60 -0.40 10.38 -8.27
C PHE A 60 -0.19 10.84 -6.83
N CYS A 61 1.07 11.03 -6.41
CA CYS A 61 1.43 11.67 -5.15
C CYS A 61 1.93 13.09 -5.40
N THR A 62 0.97 14.01 -5.45
CA THR A 62 1.23 15.40 -5.79
C THR A 62 1.62 16.23 -4.55
N PRO A 63 2.56 17.18 -4.66
CA PRO A 63 3.26 17.61 -5.89
C PRO A 63 4.51 16.81 -6.27
N LEU A 64 5.03 15.98 -5.37
CA LEU A 64 6.28 15.24 -5.55
C LEU A 64 6.10 13.78 -5.16
N SER A 65 6.64 12.88 -5.97
CA SER A 65 6.76 11.47 -5.61
C SER A 65 7.84 11.25 -4.55
N ILE A 66 7.89 10.07 -3.95
CA ILE A 66 8.96 9.76 -2.98
C ILE A 66 10.33 9.73 -3.69
N ASP A 67 10.40 9.22 -4.93
CA ASP A 67 11.66 9.21 -5.70
C ASP A 67 12.19 10.62 -5.97
N ASP A 68 11.32 11.62 -6.16
CA ASP A 68 11.72 13.02 -6.34
C ASP A 68 12.36 13.63 -5.09
N LEU A 69 12.03 13.09 -3.90
CA LEU A 69 12.56 13.56 -2.62
C LEU A 69 13.93 12.96 -2.27
N LEU A 70 14.36 11.91 -2.99
CA LEU A 70 15.59 11.20 -2.70
C LEU A 70 16.71 11.67 -3.65
N PRO A 71 17.81 12.26 -3.13
CA PRO A 71 18.97 12.53 -3.96
C PRO A 71 19.48 11.20 -4.53
N ASP A 72 19.53 11.10 -5.86
CA ASP A 72 19.93 9.91 -6.64
C ASP A 72 18.94 8.73 -6.64
N GLY A 73 17.64 8.98 -6.46
CA GLY A 73 16.59 7.96 -6.65
C GLY A 73 16.60 6.86 -5.59
N GLY A 74 16.97 7.22 -4.35
CA GLY A 74 16.86 6.33 -3.19
C GLY A 74 17.91 5.23 -3.10
N ARG A 75 18.98 5.30 -3.91
CA ARG A 75 20.10 4.39 -3.79
C ARG A 75 20.78 4.56 -2.43
N CYS A 76 20.89 3.48 -1.68
CA CYS A 76 21.77 3.43 -0.51
C CYS A 76 23.19 3.81 -0.95
N VAL A 77 23.70 4.93 -0.47
CA VAL A 77 25.11 5.29 -0.63
C VAL A 77 25.92 4.42 0.31
N ASP A 78 26.71 3.49 -0.25
CA ASP A 78 27.67 2.72 0.53
C ASP A 78 28.76 3.67 1.04
N PHE A 79 28.76 3.90 2.36
CA PHE A 79 29.72 4.78 3.04
C PHE A 79 31.17 4.29 2.91
N SER A 80 31.40 3.04 2.47
CA SER A 80 32.74 2.45 2.34
C SER A 80 33.57 2.97 1.17
N SER A 81 32.98 3.75 0.24
CA SER A 81 33.68 4.25 -0.95
C SER A 81 34.31 5.64 -0.79
N THR A 82 34.16 6.30 0.36
CA THR A 82 34.74 7.63 0.64
C THR A 82 35.90 7.59 1.62
N SER A 83 36.92 6.79 1.32
CA SER A 83 38.23 6.87 1.99
C SER A 83 39.32 7.15 0.97
N SER A 84 39.32 8.37 0.46
CA SER A 84 40.51 9.00 -0.13
C SER A 84 40.52 10.47 0.26
N VAL A 85 40.74 10.72 1.57
CA VAL A 85 41.28 11.99 2.04
C VAL A 85 42.73 12.03 1.58
N GLN A 86 43.01 12.85 0.56
CA GLN A 86 44.38 13.14 0.12
C GLN A 86 45.14 13.80 1.27
N GLN A 87 46.26 13.20 1.66
CA GLN A 87 47.37 13.88 2.34
C GLN A 87 48.26 14.55 1.30
#